data_AF-A0A7J7NNP8-F1
#
_entry.id   AF-A0A7J7NNP8-F1
#
_cell.length_a   1.000
_cell.length_b   1.000
_cell.length_c   1.000
_cell.angle_alpha   90.00
_cell.angle_beta   90.00
_cell.angle_gamma   90.00
#
_symmetry.space_group_name_H-M   'P 1'
#
loop_
_entity.id
_entity.type
_entity.pdbx_description
1 polymer ?
#
loop_
_entity_poly.entity_id
_entity_poly.type
_entity_poly.pdbx_seq_one_letter_code
_entity_poly.pdbx_strand_id
1 'polypeptide(L)'
;MGKTMFLNHLRHCFKVTVWNRTLFKCEELVEHCASIGETPVAVVKKCKYTIAMLSDPFAALSVVFKKDGVLEKICEGKGYIDMSTVDADNSSKISMIALKSETRGNCKKCGQFLEAPVSGSKKPAEDGQLVILAAEEKISQEVYYYKHLKFFTVTIGCLWRVSHHPI
;
A
#
# COMPACT_ATOMS: atom_id res chain seq x y z
N MET A 1 7.63 -12.40 -1.06
CA MET A 1 6.95 -11.44 -1.96
C MET A 1 7.62 -10.07 -1.94
N GLY A 2 7.59 -9.31 -0.83
CA GLY A 2 8.05 -7.90 -0.78
C GLY A 2 9.44 -7.62 -1.37
N LYS A 3 10.49 -8.32 -0.92
CA LYS A 3 11.88 -8.12 -1.43
C LYS A 3 11.95 -8.17 -2.95
N THR A 4 11.40 -9.23 -3.54
CA THR A 4 11.35 -9.43 -4.99
C THR A 4 10.63 -8.28 -5.72
N MET A 5 9.49 -7.84 -5.19
CA MET A 5 8.75 -6.74 -5.79
C MET A 5 9.58 -5.47 -5.80
N PHE A 6 10.19 -5.09 -4.67
CA PHE A 6 10.97 -3.86 -4.58
C PHE A 6 12.26 -3.90 -5.39
N LEU A 7 12.90 -5.06 -5.56
CA LEU A 7 13.99 -5.22 -6.53
C LEU A 7 13.54 -4.95 -7.97
N ASN A 8 12.31 -5.33 -8.34
CA ASN A 8 11.77 -4.98 -9.64
C ASN A 8 11.57 -3.46 -9.81
N HIS A 9 11.13 -2.77 -8.75
CA HIS A 9 10.99 -1.31 -8.78
C HIS A 9 12.37 -0.62 -8.95
N LEU A 10 13.38 -1.07 -8.23
CA LEU A 10 14.74 -0.54 -8.35
C LEU A 10 15.33 -0.78 -9.74
N ARG A 11 15.12 -1.98 -10.32
CA ARG A 11 15.52 -2.30 -11.71
C ARG A 11 14.84 -1.41 -12.76
N HIS A 12 13.66 -0.87 -12.45
CA HIS A 12 12.93 0.10 -13.27
C HIS A 12 13.19 1.56 -12.86
N CYS A 13 14.29 1.83 -12.15
CA CYS A 13 14.78 3.16 -11.78
C CYS A 13 13.83 3.95 -10.87
N PHE A 14 12.92 3.28 -10.15
CA PHE A 14 12.16 3.94 -9.10
C PHE A 14 13.05 4.25 -7.90
N LYS A 15 12.87 5.43 -7.29
CA LYS A 15 13.48 5.75 -6.00
C LYS A 15 12.69 5.04 -4.90
N VAL A 16 13.31 4.06 -4.25
CA VAL A 16 12.65 3.25 -3.22
C VAL A 16 13.29 3.53 -1.85
N THR A 17 12.46 3.82 -0.85
CA THR A 17 12.84 3.76 0.56
C THR A 17 12.20 2.53 1.18
N VAL A 18 12.99 1.65 1.80
CA VAL A 18 12.52 0.39 2.36
C VAL A 18 12.65 0.38 3.88
N TRP A 19 11.73 -0.32 4.52
CA TRP A 19 11.81 -0.69 5.92
C TRP A 19 11.42 -2.16 6.05
N ASN A 20 12.08 -2.87 6.97
CA ASN A 20 11.66 -4.19 7.38
C ASN A 20 12.03 -4.36 8.87
N ARG A 21 11.17 -5.06 9.62
CA ARG A 21 11.41 -5.37 11.05
C ARG A 21 12.77 -6.05 11.27
N THR A 22 13.20 -6.85 10.30
CA THR A 22 14.50 -7.54 10.30
C THR A 22 15.44 -6.84 9.31
N LEU A 23 16.34 -5.99 9.79
CA LEU A 23 17.12 -5.08 8.96
C LEU A 23 17.96 -5.76 7.87
N PHE A 24 18.62 -6.89 8.17
CA PHE A 24 19.46 -7.59 7.19
C PHE A 24 18.70 -8.01 5.92
N LYS A 25 17.35 -8.17 5.98
CA LYS A 25 16.55 -8.49 4.79
C LYS A 25 16.49 -7.33 3.77
N CYS A 26 16.95 -6.14 4.15
CA CYS A 26 17.04 -4.99 3.27
C CYS A 26 18.41 -4.86 2.57
N GLU A 27 19.43 -5.64 2.93
CA GLU A 27 20.81 -5.49 2.41
C GLU A 27 20.86 -5.52 0.88
N GLU A 28 20.29 -6.55 0.26
CA GLU A 28 20.24 -6.65 -1.21
C GLU A 28 19.48 -5.47 -1.85
N LEU A 29 18.45 -4.93 -1.19
CA LEU A 29 17.74 -3.76 -1.72
C LEU A 29 18.64 -2.51 -1.68
N VAL A 30 19.46 -2.37 -0.64
CA VAL A 30 20.44 -1.28 -0.51
C VAL A 30 21.58 -1.41 -1.53
N GLU A 31 22.05 -2.62 -1.81
CA GLU A 31 22.99 -2.90 -2.91
C GLU A 31 22.43 -2.42 -4.26
N HIS A 32 21.12 -2.53 -4.43
CA HIS A 32 20.38 -1.98 -5.57
C HIS A 32 19.91 -0.51 -5.38
N CYS A 33 20.60 0.25 -4.53
CA CYS A 33 20.40 1.69 -4.30
C CYS A 33 19.09 2.09 -3.60
N ALA A 34 18.42 1.17 -2.89
CA ALA A 34 17.34 1.56 -1.99
C ALA A 34 17.86 2.37 -0.79
N SER A 35 17.09 3.36 -0.36
CA SER A 35 17.31 4.04 0.93
C SER A 35 16.65 3.26 2.07
N ILE A 36 17.20 3.36 3.29
CA ILE A 36 16.58 2.77 4.48
C ILE A 36 15.73 3.82 5.22
N GLY A 37 14.53 3.42 5.63
CA GLY A 37 13.79 4.04 6.73
C GLY A 37 13.94 3.18 7.98
N GLU A 38 14.23 3.78 9.13
CA GLU A 38 14.42 3.03 10.40
C GLU A 38 13.09 2.50 10.97
N THR A 39 11.98 3.14 10.60
CA THR A 39 10.61 2.83 11.06
C THR A 39 9.60 3.02 9.92
N PRO A 40 8.40 2.41 10.01
CA PRO A 40 7.33 2.66 9.04
C PRO A 40 6.99 4.14 8.90
N VAL A 41 6.92 4.87 10.02
CA VAL A 41 6.66 6.32 10.01
C VAL A 41 7.74 7.11 9.25
N ALA A 42 9.01 6.69 9.34
CA ALA A 42 10.10 7.33 8.61
C ALA A 42 9.96 7.15 7.08
N VAL A 43 9.50 5.98 6.63
CA VAL A 43 9.19 5.72 5.21
C VAL A 43 8.05 6.63 4.75
N VAL A 44 6.94 6.64 5.48
CA VAL A 44 5.75 7.44 5.15
C VAL A 44 6.08 8.93 5.13
N LYS A 45 6.92 9.43 6.05
CA LYS A 45 7.36 10.82 6.05
C LYS A 45 8.09 11.21 4.75
N LYS A 46 8.99 10.35 4.27
CA LYS A 46 9.82 10.58 3.07
C LYS A 46 9.08 10.33 1.75
N CYS A 47 8.09 9.43 1.74
CA CYS A 47 7.44 8.97 0.51
C CYS A 47 6.06 9.62 0.31
N LYS A 48 5.69 9.87 -0.95
CA LYS A 48 4.31 10.23 -1.32
C LYS A 48 3.42 9.00 -1.29
N TYR A 49 3.89 7.89 -1.86
CA TYR A 49 3.18 6.60 -1.89
C TYR A 49 4.02 5.56 -1.15
N THR A 50 3.38 4.80 -0.27
CA THR A 50 4.02 3.74 0.52
C THR A 50 3.30 2.42 0.25
N ILE A 51 4.04 1.42 -0.21
CA ILE A 51 3.51 0.08 -0.47
C ILE A 51 3.89 -0.83 0.71
N ALA A 52 2.91 -1.54 1.26
CA ALA A 52 3.10 -2.58 2.25
C ALA A 52 2.88 -3.97 1.65
N MET A 53 3.74 -4.91 2.04
CA MET A 53 3.64 -6.31 1.65
C MET A 53 4.11 -7.17 2.83
N LEU A 54 3.16 -7.51 3.70
CA LEU A 54 3.39 -8.06 5.02
C LEU A 54 2.90 -9.51 5.10
N SER A 55 3.41 -10.25 6.09
CA SER A 55 3.25 -11.71 6.16
C SER A 55 1.84 -12.17 6.54
N ASP A 56 1.12 -11.36 7.30
CA ASP A 56 -0.14 -11.74 7.94
C ASP A 56 -0.90 -10.49 8.42
N PRO A 57 -2.19 -10.62 8.76
CA PRO A 57 -3.00 -9.49 9.24
C PRO A 57 -2.46 -8.83 10.51
N PHE A 58 -1.83 -9.57 11.43
CA PHE A 58 -1.26 -8.98 12.64
C PHE A 58 -0.08 -8.06 12.31
N ALA A 59 0.79 -8.46 11.38
CA ALA A 59 1.85 -7.62 10.87
C ALA A 59 1.31 -6.36 10.19
N ALA A 60 0.26 -6.48 9.36
CA ALA A 60 -0.42 -5.35 8.71
C ALA A 60 -0.93 -4.32 9.72
N LEU A 61 -1.71 -4.77 10.70
CA LEU A 61 -2.19 -3.91 11.78
C LEU A 61 -1.04 -3.32 12.61
N SER A 62 -0.02 -4.12 12.93
CA SER A 62 1.11 -3.67 13.77
C SER A 62 1.92 -2.56 13.11
N VAL A 63 2.15 -2.63 11.78
CA VAL A 63 2.90 -1.62 11.03
C VAL A 63 2.13 -0.30 10.94
N VAL A 64 0.80 -0.37 10.96
CA VAL A 64 -0.06 0.82 10.91
C VAL A 64 -0.24 1.45 12.29
N PHE A 65 -0.57 0.65 13.31
CA PHE A 65 -1.14 1.14 14.57
C PHE A 65 -0.18 1.23 15.75
N LYS A 66 0.95 0.53 15.74
CA LYS A 66 1.91 0.65 16.84
C LYS A 66 2.69 1.95 16.73
N LYS A 67 3.40 2.27 17.83
CA LYS A 67 4.36 3.36 17.89
C LYS A 67 5.32 3.30 16.69
N ASP A 68 5.64 4.46 16.14
CA ASP A 68 6.47 4.63 14.94
C ASP A 68 5.83 4.02 13.68
N GLY A 69 4.51 3.82 13.71
CA GLY A 69 3.70 3.25 12.64
C GLY A 69 3.23 4.26 11.60
N VAL A 70 2.62 3.76 10.53
CA VAL A 70 2.13 4.55 9.38
C VAL A 70 1.19 5.68 9.82
N LEU A 71 0.34 5.42 10.81
CA LEU A 71 -0.70 6.33 11.26
C LEU A 71 -0.18 7.69 11.76
N GLU A 72 1.06 7.74 12.26
CA GLU A 72 1.60 8.96 12.86
C GLU A 72 1.92 10.07 11.85
N LYS A 73 2.14 9.70 10.57
CA LYS A 73 2.53 10.65 9.50
C LYS A 73 1.77 10.50 8.19
N ILE A 74 0.82 9.58 8.09
CA ILE A 74 -0.13 9.59 6.98
C ILE A 74 -0.96 10.88 7.04
N CYS A 75 -1.07 11.59 5.92
CA CYS A 75 -1.74 12.87 5.82
C CYS A 75 -2.20 13.14 4.39
N GLU A 76 -2.89 14.26 4.17
CA GLU A 76 -3.26 14.72 2.83
C GLU A 76 -2.06 14.70 1.86
N GLY A 77 -2.31 14.22 0.64
CA GLY A 77 -1.30 14.04 -0.39
C GLY A 77 -0.44 12.80 -0.27
N LYS A 78 -0.59 11.99 0.79
CA LYS A 78 0.10 10.69 0.95
C LYS A 78 -0.84 9.52 0.73
N GLY A 79 -0.34 8.46 0.09
CA GLY A 79 -1.05 7.20 -0.14
C GLY A 79 -0.38 6.01 0.55
N TYR A 80 -1.19 5.15 1.17
CA TYR A 80 -0.78 3.86 1.71
C TYR A 80 -1.48 2.75 0.93
N ILE A 81 -0.70 1.91 0.27
CA ILE A 81 -1.17 0.78 -0.54
C ILE A 81 -0.82 -0.50 0.21
N ASP A 82 -1.82 -1.20 0.71
CA ASP A 82 -1.60 -2.50 1.36
C ASP A 82 -1.84 -3.64 0.38
N MET A 83 -0.75 -4.30 -0.02
CA MET A 83 -0.77 -5.45 -0.92
C MET A 83 -0.69 -6.78 -0.16
N SER A 84 -0.74 -6.74 1.17
CA SER A 84 -0.76 -7.93 2.02
C SER A 84 -2.07 -8.70 1.84
N THR A 85 -2.01 -10.03 1.99
CA THR A 85 -3.22 -10.85 2.02
C THR A 85 -3.86 -10.74 3.40
N VAL A 86 -4.90 -9.91 3.51
CA VAL A 86 -5.68 -9.70 4.73
C VAL A 86 -7.17 -9.94 4.47
N ASP A 87 -7.92 -10.25 5.53
CA ASP A 87 -9.39 -10.29 5.45
C ASP A 87 -10.00 -8.88 5.35
N ALA A 88 -11.26 -8.83 4.91
CA ALA A 88 -11.99 -7.59 4.69
C ALA A 88 -12.14 -6.75 5.97
N ASP A 89 -12.28 -7.37 7.14
CA ASP A 89 -12.42 -6.66 8.41
C ASP A 89 -11.12 -5.91 8.77
N ASN A 90 -9.98 -6.57 8.61
CA ASN A 90 -8.68 -5.97 8.88
C ASN A 90 -8.31 -4.90 7.84
N SER A 91 -8.62 -5.12 6.56
CA SER A 91 -8.49 -4.10 5.52
C SER A 91 -9.34 -2.86 5.82
N SER A 92 -10.61 -3.06 6.20
CA SER A 92 -11.54 -1.99 6.58
C SER A 92 -11.05 -1.21 7.80
N LYS A 93 -10.48 -1.88 8.81
CA LYS A 93 -9.88 -1.20 9.99
C LYS A 93 -8.72 -0.27 9.58
N ILE A 94 -7.89 -0.70 8.63
CA ILE A 94 -6.78 0.10 8.10
C ILE A 94 -7.33 1.28 7.29
N SER A 95 -8.30 1.03 6.39
CA SER A 95 -8.96 2.05 5.56
C SER A 95 -9.61 3.15 6.39
N MET A 96 -10.48 2.75 7.33
CA MET A 96 -11.27 3.67 8.12
C MET A 96 -10.42 4.70 8.86
N ILE A 97 -9.18 4.36 9.23
CA ILE A 97 -8.33 5.25 10.02
C ILE A 97 -7.46 6.15 9.13
N ALA A 98 -7.05 5.68 7.94
CA ALA A 98 -6.48 6.56 6.91
C ALA A 98 -7.46 7.69 6.53
N LEU A 99 -8.77 7.38 6.56
CA LEU A 99 -9.87 8.29 6.25
C LEU A 99 -10.39 9.11 7.45
N LYS A 100 -10.39 8.59 8.69
CA LYS A 100 -11.01 9.25 9.87
C LYS A 100 -10.15 10.26 10.64
N SER A 101 -8.93 10.55 10.18
CA SER A 101 -8.07 11.56 10.83
C SER A 101 -8.69 12.98 10.89
N GLU A 102 -9.81 13.21 10.20
CA GLU A 102 -10.65 14.41 10.26
C GLU A 102 -11.28 14.72 11.64
N THR A 103 -11.37 13.75 12.57
CA THR A 103 -12.08 13.96 13.85
C THR A 103 -11.18 14.24 15.07
N ARG A 104 -9.85 14.23 14.93
CA ARG A 104 -8.91 14.62 16.00
C ARG A 104 -8.25 15.96 15.70
N GLY A 105 -9.01 17.04 15.91
CA GLY A 105 -8.56 18.43 15.77
C GLY A 105 -8.52 18.91 14.32
N ASN A 106 -8.59 20.24 14.13
CA ASN A 106 -8.74 20.98 12.86
C ASN A 106 -7.67 20.75 11.76
N CYS A 107 -7.06 19.57 11.66
CA CYS A 107 -6.08 19.22 10.62
C CYS A 107 -6.68 18.21 9.64
N LYS A 108 -6.77 18.59 8.36
CA LYS A 108 -7.02 17.70 7.22
C LYS A 108 -5.87 16.70 7.06
N LYS A 109 -5.83 15.65 7.89
CA LYS A 109 -4.80 14.60 7.85
C LYS A 109 -5.23 13.38 7.04
N CYS A 110 -6.19 13.50 6.14
CA CYS A 110 -6.73 12.35 5.45
C CYS A 110 -5.77 11.91 4.33
N GLY A 111 -5.02 10.84 4.57
CA GLY A 111 -4.29 10.16 3.51
C GLY A 111 -5.23 9.27 2.69
N GLN A 112 -4.70 8.76 1.59
CA GLN A 112 -5.40 7.80 0.74
C GLN A 112 -5.02 6.37 1.14
N PHE A 113 -5.99 5.48 1.13
CA PHE A 113 -5.80 4.05 1.33
C PHE A 113 -6.26 3.28 0.09
N LEU A 114 -5.45 2.30 -0.31
CA LEU A 114 -5.80 1.33 -1.34
C LEU A 114 -5.46 -0.07 -0.83
N GLU A 115 -6.42 -0.97 -0.80
CA GLU A 115 -6.12 -2.39 -0.69
C GLU A 115 -5.84 -2.94 -2.10
N ALA A 116 -4.77 -3.72 -2.22
CA ALA A 116 -4.31 -4.25 -3.50
C ALA A 116 -3.60 -5.60 -3.35
N PRO A 117 -4.23 -6.61 -2.72
CA PRO A 117 -3.65 -7.95 -2.62
C PRO A 117 -3.29 -8.50 -4.01
N VAL A 118 -2.29 -9.38 -4.04
CA VAL A 118 -1.77 -9.93 -5.30
C VAL A 118 -2.05 -11.41 -5.43
N SER A 119 -2.31 -11.83 -6.67
CA SER A 119 -2.26 -13.23 -7.08
C SER A 119 -0.97 -13.49 -7.87
N GLY A 120 -0.32 -14.61 -7.55
CA GLY A 120 0.98 -15.00 -8.10
C GLY A 120 2.01 -15.26 -6.99
N SER A 121 2.94 -16.17 -7.27
CA SER A 121 3.98 -16.59 -6.34
C SER A 121 5.29 -15.82 -6.56
N LYS A 122 6.41 -16.35 -6.05
CA LYS A 122 7.72 -15.70 -6.15
C LYS A 122 8.15 -15.41 -7.58
N LYS A 123 8.00 -16.36 -8.50
CA LYS A 123 8.46 -16.22 -9.89
C LYS A 123 7.70 -15.13 -10.66
N PRO A 124 6.34 -15.09 -10.64
CA PRO A 124 5.59 -13.95 -11.16
C PRO A 124 5.96 -12.60 -10.52
N ALA A 125 6.34 -12.56 -9.24
CA ALA A 125 6.85 -11.33 -8.62
C ALA A 125 8.21 -10.90 -9.18
N GLU A 126 9.12 -11.85 -9.44
CA GLU A 126 10.45 -11.60 -10.02
C GLU A 126 10.36 -11.01 -11.43
N ASP A 127 9.37 -11.49 -12.19
CA ASP A 127 9.18 -11.18 -13.60
C ASP A 127 8.26 -9.97 -13.86
N GLY A 128 7.64 -9.39 -12.83
CA GLY A 128 6.67 -8.32 -13.03
C GLY A 128 5.36 -8.81 -13.64
N GLN A 129 4.83 -9.92 -13.14
CA GLN A 129 3.65 -10.61 -13.69
C GLN A 129 2.60 -10.96 -12.63
N LEU A 130 2.68 -10.36 -11.44
CA LEU A 130 1.60 -10.44 -10.45
C LEU A 130 0.32 -9.82 -11.01
N VAL A 131 -0.79 -10.44 -10.64
CA VAL A 131 -2.13 -9.86 -10.81
C VAL A 131 -2.44 -9.08 -9.55
N ILE A 132 -2.75 -7.79 -9.70
CA ILE A 132 -3.09 -6.91 -8.57
C ILE A 132 -4.62 -6.80 -8.48
N LEU A 133 -5.19 -7.12 -7.32
CA LEU A 133 -6.63 -7.08 -7.05
C LEU A 133 -6.95 -5.83 -6.22
N ALA A 134 -7.10 -4.69 -6.90
CA ALA A 134 -7.22 -3.38 -6.25
C ALA A 134 -8.68 -3.04 -5.92
N ALA A 135 -8.93 -2.52 -4.71
CA ALA A 135 -10.22 -1.99 -4.28
C ALA A 135 -10.07 -0.72 -3.40
N GLU A 136 -10.97 0.24 -3.59
CA GLU A 136 -10.99 1.53 -2.89
C GLU A 136 -12.39 1.76 -2.29
N GLU A 137 -12.46 2.26 -1.05
CA GLU A 137 -13.74 2.55 -0.37
C GLU A 137 -14.47 3.77 -0.98
N LYS A 138 -13.72 4.69 -1.62
CA LYS A 138 -14.26 5.84 -2.35
C LYS A 138 -13.79 5.77 -3.80
N ILE A 139 -14.72 5.65 -4.73
CA ILE A 139 -14.46 5.80 -6.18
C ILE A 139 -14.08 7.27 -6.44
N SER A 140 -12.81 7.61 -6.23
CA SER A 140 -12.23 8.80 -6.84
C SER A 140 -11.87 8.46 -8.28
N GLN A 141 -12.33 9.26 -9.24
CA GLN A 141 -12.26 8.96 -10.68
C GLN A 141 -10.82 8.91 -11.26
N GLU A 142 -9.79 8.94 -10.43
CA GLU A 142 -8.39 9.07 -10.84
C GLU A 142 -7.51 7.91 -10.35
N VAL A 143 -7.82 6.68 -10.78
CA VAL A 143 -6.91 5.53 -10.61
C VAL A 143 -6.17 5.29 -11.93
N TYR A 144 -5.39 6.28 -12.40
CA TYR A 144 -4.68 6.21 -13.69
C TYR A 144 -3.16 5.98 -13.58
N TYR A 145 -2.57 5.97 -12.38
CA TYR A 145 -1.10 5.96 -12.25
C TYR A 145 -0.45 4.56 -12.17
N TYR A 146 -1.21 3.48 -12.31
CA TYR A 146 -0.69 2.11 -12.15
C TYR A 146 -0.12 1.49 -13.44
N LYS A 147 -0.16 2.19 -14.58
CA LYS A 147 0.38 1.70 -15.87
C LYS A 147 1.90 1.50 -15.92
N HIS A 148 2.66 2.05 -14.97
CA HIS A 148 4.13 1.96 -14.95
C HIS A 148 4.68 0.91 -13.98
N LEU A 149 3.82 0.34 -13.14
CA LEU A 149 4.08 -0.91 -12.46
C LEU A 149 3.69 -1.98 -13.48
N LYS A 150 4.68 -2.58 -14.18
CA LYS A 150 4.44 -3.72 -15.08
C LYS A 150 3.84 -4.87 -14.27
N PHE A 151 2.54 -4.85 -14.10
CA PHE A 151 1.72 -5.82 -13.38
C PHE A 151 0.32 -5.69 -13.96
N PHE A 152 -0.35 -6.81 -14.21
CA PHE A 152 -1.69 -6.81 -14.77
C PHE A 152 -2.67 -6.47 -13.64
N THR A 153 -3.26 -5.27 -13.67
CA THR A 153 -4.20 -4.82 -12.62
C THR A 153 -5.63 -5.20 -12.98
N VAL A 154 -6.31 -5.89 -12.05
CA VAL A 154 -7.76 -6.13 -12.09
C VAL A 154 -8.38 -5.35 -10.92
N THR A 155 -9.19 -4.35 -11.22
CA THR A 155 -9.94 -3.61 -10.20
C THR A 155 -11.21 -4.39 -9.85
N ILE A 156 -11.32 -4.88 -8.62
CA ILE A 156 -12.54 -5.54 -8.13
C ILE A 156 -13.43 -4.47 -7.50
N GLY A 157 -14.12 -3.70 -8.35
CA GLY A 157 -15.19 -2.80 -7.92
C GLY A 157 -16.54 -3.52 -7.95
N CYS A 158 -17.25 -3.57 -6.82
CA CYS A 158 -18.63 -4.04 -6.75
C CYS A 158 -19.55 -3.21 -7.65
N LEU A 159 -19.82 -3.69 -8.86
CA LEU A 159 -20.92 -3.25 -9.71
C LEU A 159 -22.24 -3.81 -9.15
N TRP A 160 -22.87 -3.07 -8.22
CA TRP A 160 -24.30 -3.19 -7.99
C TRP A 160 -24.93 -1.81 -8.09
N ARG A 161 -25.37 -1.46 -9.31
CA ARG A 161 -26.33 -0.38 -9.53
C ARG A 161 -27.71 -1.02 -9.63
N VAL A 162 -28.41 -1.21 -8.51
CA VAL A 162 -29.87 -1.37 -8.55
C VAL A 162 -30.46 0.03 -8.48
N SER A 163 -30.53 0.71 -9.61
CA SER A 163 -31.33 1.93 -9.74
C SER A 163 -32.72 1.54 -10.24
N HIS A 164 -33.70 1.48 -9.34
CA HIS A 164 -35.10 1.59 -9.73
C HIS A 164 -35.28 2.92 -10.48
N HIS A 165 -35.86 2.87 -11.67
CA HIS A 165 -36.31 4.05 -12.40
C HIS A 165 -37.50 4.70 -11.68
N PRO A 166 -37.53 6.03 -11.57
CA PRO A 166 -38.78 6.77 -11.54
C PRO A 166 -39.13 7.21 -12.97
N ILE A 167 -40.36 6.89 -13.40
CA ILE A 167 -41.12 7.72 -14.35
C ILE A 167 -41.88 8.74 -13.50
#